data_AF-X1A450-F1
#
_entry.id   AF-X1A450-F1
#
_cell.length_a   1.000
_cell.length_b   1.000
_cell.length_c   1.000
_cell.angle_alpha   90.00
_cell.angle_beta   90.00
_cell.angle_gamma   90.00
#
_symmetry.space_group_name_H-M   'P 1'
#
loop_
_entity.id
_entity.type
_entity.pdbx_description
1 polymer ?
#
loop_
_entity_poly.entity_id
_entity_poly.type
_entity_poly.pdbx_seq_one_letter_code
_entity_poly.pdbx_strand_id
1 'polypeptide(L)'
;EREGKFTFSSNLVDKLVVLEYISDGLAYDLDTKVPKMAEEAMYKSILYNIVSTRANQPEHLVQRYKKDRYAALRNAKIRLSNIKLQEFTQLMRGKSKWIKH
;
A
#
# COMPACT_ATOMS: atom_id res chain seq x y z
N GLU A 1 -5.02 11.97 -30.87
CA GLU A 1 -4.99 10.53 -31.18
C GLU A 1 -3.58 10.18 -31.64
N ARG A 2 -2.75 9.60 -30.76
CA ARG A 2 -1.33 9.32 -31.06
C ARG A 2 -1.26 8.00 -31.82
N GLU A 3 -0.94 8.02 -33.11
CA GLU A 3 -1.08 6.88 -34.03
C GLU A 3 -0.17 5.66 -33.77
N GLY A 4 0.49 5.50 -32.62
CA GLY A 4 1.05 4.21 -32.16
C GLY A 4 1.89 3.38 -33.15
N LYS A 5 2.49 3.98 -34.18
CA LYS A 5 3.17 3.28 -35.27
C LYS A 5 4.67 3.25 -35.04
N PHE A 6 5.25 2.05 -35.13
CA PHE A 6 6.70 1.85 -35.23
C PHE A 6 7.05 1.64 -36.70
N THR A 7 7.99 2.44 -37.23
CA THR A 7 8.49 2.28 -38.60
C THR A 7 9.90 1.74 -38.55
N PHE A 8 10.16 0.62 -39.23
CA PHE A 8 11.49 0.01 -39.34
C PHE A 8 12.10 0.31 -40.71
N SER A 9 13.42 0.49 -40.74
CA SER A 9 14.15 0.62 -42.01
C SER A 9 14.37 -0.75 -42.66
N SER A 10 14.55 -0.77 -43.98
CA SER A 10 14.75 -1.99 -44.79
C SER A 10 15.94 -2.84 -44.37
N ASN A 11 16.85 -2.33 -43.54
CA ASN A 11 18.03 -3.03 -43.04
C ASN A 11 17.73 -3.97 -41.86
N LEU A 12 16.47 -4.06 -41.42
CA LEU A 12 16.00 -4.98 -40.37
C LEU A 12 15.36 -6.27 -40.91
N VAL A 13 15.36 -6.48 -42.23
CA VAL A 13 14.92 -7.75 -42.84
C VAL A 13 15.70 -8.91 -42.20
N ASP A 14 14.96 -9.93 -41.75
CA ASP A 14 15.45 -11.15 -41.08
C ASP A 14 16.09 -11.00 -39.69
N LYS A 15 15.90 -9.86 -39.01
CA LYS A 15 16.35 -9.69 -37.61
C LYS A 15 15.18 -9.83 -36.64
N LEU A 16 15.40 -10.62 -35.58
CA LEU A 16 14.43 -10.78 -34.51
C LEU A 16 14.42 -9.53 -33.62
N VAL A 17 13.32 -8.78 -33.65
CA VAL A 17 13.10 -7.60 -32.81
C VAL A 17 12.17 -7.99 -31.67
N VAL A 18 12.64 -7.88 -30.43
CA VAL A 18 11.80 -8.04 -29.23
C VAL A 18 11.41 -6.66 -28.74
N LEU A 19 10.11 -6.34 -28.79
CA LEU A 19 9.54 -5.14 -28.20
C LEU A 19 8.91 -5.52 -26.87
N GLU A 20 9.59 -5.24 -25.77
CA GLU A 20 9.04 -5.44 -24.43
C GLU A 20 8.38 -4.15 -23.95
N TYR A 21 7.05 -4.17 -23.89
CA TYR A 21 6.29 -3.08 -23.28
C TYR A 21 6.24 -3.28 -21.76
N ILE A 22 6.96 -2.42 -21.04
CA ILE A 22 6.92 -2.36 -19.58
C ILE A 22 6.07 -1.14 -19.21
N SER A 23 4.80 -1.37 -18.88
CA SER A 23 3.97 -0.37 -18.20
C SER A 23 4.14 -0.53 -16.71
N ASP A 24 4.36 0.55 -15.97
CA ASP A 24 3.83 0.59 -14.62
C ASP A 24 2.30 0.55 -14.78
N GLY A 25 1.64 -0.49 -14.27
CA GLY A 25 0.20 -0.72 -14.46
C GLY A 25 -0.72 0.31 -13.79
N LEU A 26 -0.27 1.55 -13.64
CA LEU A 26 -0.96 2.69 -13.03
C LEU A 26 -1.60 3.62 -14.08
N ALA A 27 -1.57 3.24 -15.36
CA ALA A 27 -2.13 4.03 -16.44
C ALA A 27 -3.68 3.94 -16.48
N TYR A 28 -4.28 4.95 -15.87
CA TYR A 28 -5.41 5.74 -16.38
C TYR A 28 -6.88 5.28 -16.28
N ASP A 29 -7.24 4.09 -15.79
CA ASP A 29 -8.69 3.79 -15.61
C ASP A 29 -9.06 2.81 -14.48
N LEU A 30 -8.09 2.39 -13.66
CA LEU A 30 -8.42 1.77 -12.37
C LEU A 30 -8.66 2.88 -11.36
N ASP A 31 -9.93 3.22 -11.13
CA ASP A 31 -10.36 3.80 -9.85
C ASP A 31 -9.66 3.01 -8.75
N THR A 32 -8.62 3.61 -8.15
CA THR A 32 -7.88 2.97 -7.07
C THR A 32 -8.81 3.01 -5.86
N LYS A 33 -9.62 1.96 -5.71
CA LYS A 33 -10.61 1.83 -4.64
C LYS A 33 -9.86 1.56 -3.34
N VAL A 34 -9.56 2.63 -2.61
CA VAL A 34 -9.06 2.52 -1.24
C VAL A 34 -10.20 1.99 -0.37
N PRO A 35 -9.98 0.94 0.43
CA PRO A 35 -10.98 0.48 1.39
C PRO A 35 -11.37 1.61 2.34
N LYS A 36 -12.68 1.87 2.50
CA LYS A 36 -13.21 2.92 3.39
C LYS A 36 -12.67 2.81 4.83
N MET A 37 -12.35 1.59 5.28
CA MET A 37 -11.79 1.34 6.62
C MET A 37 -10.32 1.77 6.77
N ALA A 38 -9.60 1.95 5.65
CA ALA A 38 -8.19 2.33 5.60
C ALA A 38 -7.97 3.81 5.24
N GLU A 39 -8.99 4.46 4.70
CA GLU A 39 -8.93 5.84 4.20
C GLU A 39 -8.44 6.84 5.27
N GLU A 40 -9.02 6.78 6.47
CA GLU A 40 -8.62 7.66 7.58
C GLU A 40 -7.14 7.50 7.95
N ALA A 41 -6.64 6.26 7.96
CA ALA A 41 -5.25 5.97 8.25
C ALA A 41 -4.31 6.49 7.14
N MET A 42 -4.77 6.43 5.89
CA MET A 42 -4.05 6.97 4.75
C MET A 42 -3.90 8.49 4.86
N TYR A 43 -4.99 9.23 5.10
CA TYR A 43 -4.93 10.68 5.26
C TYR A 43 -4.04 11.10 6.43
N LYS A 44 -4.16 10.44 7.59
CA LYS A 44 -3.30 10.74 8.74
C LYS A 44 -1.82 10.42 8.47
N SER A 45 -1.54 9.40 7.66
CA SER A 45 -0.17 9.07 7.25
C SER A 45 0.43 10.13 6.33
N ILE A 46 -0.33 10.55 5.30
CA ILE A 46 0.06 11.61 4.38
C ILE A 46 0.30 12.92 5.15
N LEU A 47 -0.62 13.30 6.04
CA LEU A 47 -0.50 14.51 6.85
C LEU A 47 0.78 14.51 7.69
N TYR A 48 1.05 13.41 8.40
CA TYR A 48 2.28 13.28 9.20
C TYR A 48 3.54 13.42 8.33
N ASN A 49 3.59 12.74 7.17
CA ASN A 49 4.76 12.79 6.30
C ASN A 49 5.00 14.21 5.76
N ILE A 50 3.94 14.94 5.38
CA ILE A 50 4.04 16.34 4.93
C ILE A 50 4.53 17.25 6.07
N VAL A 51 3.93 17.13 7.26
CA VAL A 51 4.26 17.98 8.40
C VAL A 51 5.68 17.69 8.92
N SER A 52 6.11 16.43 8.91
CA SER A 52 7.43 16.03 9.39
C SER A 52 8.60 16.51 8.52
N THR A 53 8.33 16.77 7.24
CA THR A 53 9.33 17.22 6.26
C THR A 53 9.34 18.75 6.08
N ARG A 54 8.32 19.44 6.59
CA ARG A 54 8.18 20.89 6.47
C ARG A 54 9.03 21.62 7.51
N ALA A 55 9.78 22.63 7.09
CA ALA A 55 10.53 23.52 7.98
C ALA A 55 9.59 24.37 8.86
N ASN A 56 10.10 24.83 10.02
CA ASN A 56 9.40 25.69 10.98
C ASN A 56 8.10 25.10 11.56
N GLN A 57 7.99 23.77 11.64
CA GLN A 57 6.89 23.12 12.36
C GLN A 57 7.28 22.86 13.82
N PRO A 58 6.42 23.21 14.80
CA PRO A 58 6.68 22.90 16.19
C PRO A 58 6.78 21.38 16.41
N GLU A 59 7.79 20.93 17.15
CA GLU A 59 8.02 19.49 17.32
C GLU A 59 6.86 18.76 18.01
N HIS A 60 6.20 19.41 18.98
CA HIS A 60 5.04 18.83 19.68
C HIS A 60 3.89 18.48 18.71
N LEU A 61 3.72 19.27 17.65
CA LEU A 61 2.71 19.05 16.60
C LEU A 61 3.08 17.80 15.78
N VAL A 62 4.34 17.69 15.38
CA VAL A 62 4.87 16.52 14.64
C VAL A 62 4.71 15.24 15.47
N GLN A 63 5.06 15.29 16.75
CA GLN A 63 4.94 14.14 17.66
C GLN A 63 3.48 13.74 17.90
N ARG A 64 2.55 14.70 17.95
CA ARG A 64 1.11 14.43 18.03
C ARG A 64 0.62 13.69 16.79
N TYR A 65 0.91 14.21 15.60
CA TYR A 65 0.51 13.55 14.35
C TYR A 65 1.16 12.18 14.15
N LYS A 66 2.38 11.97 14.67
CA LYS A 66 3.01 10.65 14.69
C LYS A 66 2.18 9.62 15.46
N LYS A 67 1.68 10.01 16.65
CA LYS A 67 0.82 9.17 17.49
C LYS A 67 -0.53 8.92 16.83
N ASP A 68 -1.14 9.97 16.28
CA ASP A 68 -2.44 9.88 15.59
C ASP A 68 -2.37 8.96 14.37
N ARG A 69 -1.30 9.07 13.57
CA ARG A 69 -1.02 8.15 12.45
C ARG A 69 -0.91 6.71 12.95
N TYR A 70 -0.11 6.45 13.98
CA TYR A 70 0.11 5.11 14.50
C TYR A 70 -1.19 4.46 15.00
N ALA A 71 -1.99 5.20 15.75
CA ALA A 71 -3.29 4.74 16.24
C ALA A 71 -4.26 4.42 15.09
N ALA A 72 -4.38 5.31 14.11
CA ALA A 72 -5.24 5.10 12.96
C ALA A 72 -4.81 3.90 12.12
N LEU A 73 -3.50 3.72 11.90
CA LEU A 73 -2.94 2.59 11.16
C LEU A 73 -3.20 1.26 11.87
N ARG A 74 -3.06 1.22 13.21
CA ARG A 74 -3.41 0.04 14.02
C ARG A 74 -4.90 -0.30 13.90
N ASN A 75 -5.77 0.69 14.00
CA ASN A 75 -7.21 0.48 13.88
C ASN A 75 -7.62 0.02 12.48
N ALA A 76 -7.05 0.62 11.43
CA ALA A 76 -7.26 0.18 10.06
C ALA A 76 -6.80 -1.27 9.85
N LYS A 77 -5.61 -1.64 10.36
CA LYS A 77 -5.14 -3.04 10.31
C LYS A 77 -6.10 -3.99 10.99
N ILE A 78 -6.56 -3.67 12.21
CA ILE A 78 -7.53 -4.51 12.94
C ILE A 78 -8.83 -4.66 12.15
N ARG A 79 -9.33 -3.57 11.55
CA ARG A 79 -10.58 -3.58 10.77
C ARG A 79 -10.46 -4.36 9.46
N LEU A 80 -9.32 -4.25 8.77
CA LEU A 80 -9.05 -4.99 7.54
C LEU A 80 -8.72 -6.46 7.80
N SER A 81 -8.18 -6.77 8.97
CA SER A 81 -7.88 -8.15 9.33
C SER A 81 -9.17 -8.86 9.69
N ASN A 82 -9.55 -9.89 8.92
CA ASN A 82 -10.67 -10.76 9.22
C ASN A 82 -10.33 -11.73 10.37
N ILE A 83 -9.92 -11.21 11.54
CA ILE A 83 -9.57 -12.03 12.70
C ILE A 83 -10.86 -12.45 13.38
N LYS A 84 -11.37 -13.63 13.02
CA LYS A 84 -12.44 -14.26 13.78
C LYS A 84 -11.83 -14.99 14.97
N LEU A 85 -12.19 -14.54 16.17
CA LEU A 85 -11.70 -15.11 17.42
C LEU A 85 -11.99 -16.63 17.52
N GLN A 86 -13.09 -17.08 16.92
CA GLN A 86 -13.46 -18.50 16.81
C GLN A 86 -12.51 -19.33 15.93
N GLU A 87 -12.05 -18.78 14.79
CA GLU A 87 -11.10 -19.48 13.91
C GLU A 87 -9.74 -19.61 14.63
N PHE A 88 -9.33 -18.58 15.36
CA PHE A 88 -8.10 -18.60 16.14
C PHE A 88 -8.17 -19.59 17.32
N THR A 89 -9.27 -19.61 18.08
CA THR A 89 -9.45 -20.57 19.18
C THR A 89 -9.53 -22.00 18.68
N GLN A 90 -10.13 -22.25 17.52
CA GLN A 90 -10.16 -23.57 16.90
C GLN A 90 -8.78 -24.05 16.44
N LEU A 91 -7.97 -23.17 15.83
CA LEU A 91 -6.57 -23.48 15.45
C LEU A 91 -5.66 -23.73 16.66
N MET A 92 -5.92 -23.05 17.78
CA MET A 92 -5.17 -23.20 19.03
C MET A 92 -5.70 -24.33 19.92
N ARG A 93 -6.87 -24.90 19.63
CA ARG A 93 -7.47 -26.00 20.38
C ARG A 93 -6.57 -27.23 20.28
N GLY A 94 -6.07 -27.73 21.42
CA GLY A 94 -5.16 -28.87 21.49
C GLY A 94 -3.67 -28.52 21.30
N LYS A 95 -3.32 -27.26 21.01
CA LYS A 95 -1.91 -26.79 20.94
C LYS A 95 -1.36 -26.28 22.28
N SER A 96 -2.15 -26.42 23.36
CA SER A 96 -1.76 -26.15 24.74
C SER A 96 -0.67 -27.14 25.21
N LYS A 97 0.58 -26.91 24.83
CA LYS A 97 1.72 -27.46 25.57
C LYS A 97 1.89 -26.55 26.79
N TRP A 98 1.63 -27.06 28.00
CA TRP A 98 1.93 -26.34 29.23
C TRP A 98 3.43 -25.99 29.25
N ILE A 99 3.75 -24.70 29.16
CA ILE A 99 5.10 -24.22 29.48
C ILE A 99 5.21 -24.36 30.99
N LYS A 100 5.83 -25.46 31.44
CA LYS A 100 6.29 -25.60 32.81
C LYS A 100 7.62 -24.86 32.92
N HIS A 101 7.65 -23.80 33.70
CA HIS A 101 8.82 -23.32 34.41
C HIS A 101 8.39 -22.93 35.82
#